data_AF-A0A7V3VAC9-F1
#
_entry.id   AF-A0A7V3VAC9-F1
#
_cell.length_a   1.000
_cell.length_b   1.000
_cell.length_c   1.000
_cell.angle_alpha   90.00
_cell.angle_beta   90.00
_cell.angle_gamma   90.00
#
_symmetry.space_group_name_H-M   'P 1'
#
loop_
_entity.id
_entity.type
_entity.pdbx_description
1 polymer ?
#
loop_
_entity_poly.entity_id
_entity_poly.type
_entity_poly.pdbx_seq_one_letter_code
_entity_poly.pdbx_strand_id
1 'polypeptide(L)'
;MASPKKSPSPQKDDLSKLSFEDAFQQLQEIVAQLESPELPLEVLIERFEMGIKLVQVCRDKLTQAEIRIKQLEENLQCELKLKPVDMTDLKTTNLNHE
;
A
#
# COMPACT_ATOMS: atom_id res chain seq x y z
N MET A 1 4.71 -16.13 -29.29
CA MET A 1 3.24 -16.23 -29.38
C MET A 1 2.66 -15.81 -28.05
N ALA A 2 2.05 -14.62 -28.00
CA ALA A 2 1.49 -14.05 -26.78
C ALA A 2 0.21 -14.80 -26.39
N SER A 3 0.17 -15.33 -25.17
CA SER A 3 -1.04 -15.90 -24.59
C SER A 3 -1.92 -14.77 -24.03
N PRO A 4 -3.24 -14.79 -24.25
CA PRO A 4 -4.13 -13.72 -23.79
C PRO A 4 -4.35 -13.86 -22.28
N LYS A 5 -4.00 -12.81 -21.51
CA LYS A 5 -4.35 -12.74 -20.10
C LYS A 5 -5.85 -12.48 -19.97
N LYS A 6 -6.51 -13.46 -19.36
CA LYS A 6 -7.92 -13.57 -19.02
C LYS A 6 -8.40 -12.30 -18.28
N SER A 7 -9.37 -11.61 -18.86
CA SER A 7 -10.14 -10.53 -18.23
C SER A 7 -10.93 -11.09 -17.04
N PRO A 8 -10.81 -10.52 -15.82
CA PRO A 8 -11.62 -10.95 -14.69
C PRO A 8 -12.99 -10.28 -14.78
N SER A 9 -14.04 -11.08 -14.97
CA SER A 9 -15.41 -10.66 -14.73
C SER A 9 -15.62 -10.39 -13.22
N PRO A 10 -16.39 -9.35 -12.83
CA PRO A 10 -16.50 -8.93 -11.44
C PRO A 10 -17.36 -9.94 -10.66
N GLN A 11 -16.72 -10.87 -9.95
CA GLN A 11 -17.39 -11.71 -8.96
C GLN A 11 -17.43 -10.96 -7.62
N LYS A 12 -18.64 -10.89 -7.05
CA LYS A 12 -19.05 -10.03 -5.94
C LYS A 12 -18.43 -10.37 -4.56
N ASP A 13 -17.60 -11.41 -4.47
CA ASP A 13 -17.39 -12.11 -3.19
C ASP A 13 -16.00 -11.97 -2.52
N ASP A 14 -15.02 -11.25 -3.07
CA ASP A 14 -13.73 -11.08 -2.35
C ASP A 14 -12.96 -9.80 -2.72
N LEU A 15 -13.66 -8.66 -2.80
CA LEU A 15 -13.06 -7.34 -3.07
C LEU A 15 -11.93 -7.00 -2.07
N SER A 16 -12.03 -7.45 -0.83
CA SER A 16 -11.02 -7.24 0.23
C SER A 16 -9.70 -7.97 0.00
N LYS A 17 -9.69 -9.04 -0.81
CA LYS A 17 -8.49 -9.83 -1.13
C LYS A 17 -7.69 -9.27 -2.29
N LEU A 18 -8.23 -8.29 -3.02
CA LEU A 18 -7.54 -7.68 -4.14
C LEU A 18 -6.23 -7.00 -3.70
N SER A 19 -5.25 -6.99 -4.60
CA SER A 19 -4.12 -6.08 -4.51
C SER A 19 -4.58 -4.64 -4.74
N PHE A 20 -3.75 -3.66 -4.42
CA PHE A 20 -4.07 -2.26 -4.70
C PHE A 20 -4.22 -2.04 -6.22
N GLU A 21 -3.29 -2.61 -6.99
CA GLU A 21 -3.21 -2.50 -8.44
C GLU A 21 -4.46 -3.11 -9.10
N ASP A 22 -4.89 -4.29 -8.66
CA ASP A 22 -6.08 -4.95 -9.21
C ASP A 22 -7.37 -4.20 -8.84
N ALA A 23 -7.47 -3.65 -7.63
CA ALA A 23 -8.62 -2.85 -7.20
C ALA A 23 -8.67 -1.52 -7.97
N PHE A 24 -7.53 -0.89 -8.18
CA PHE A 24 -7.42 0.37 -8.92
C PHE A 24 -7.75 0.17 -10.41
N GLN A 25 -7.26 -0.90 -11.02
CA GLN A 25 -7.58 -1.26 -12.41
C GLN A 25 -9.09 -1.46 -12.61
N GLN A 26 -9.74 -2.21 -11.73
CA GLN A 26 -11.20 -2.40 -11.78
C GLN A 26 -11.96 -1.09 -11.57
N LEU A 27 -11.45 -0.19 -10.71
CA LEU A 27 -12.07 1.12 -10.51
C LEU A 27 -12.00 1.97 -11.79
N GLN A 28 -10.86 1.97 -12.48
CA GLN A 28 -10.70 2.66 -13.76
C GLN A 28 -11.66 2.12 -14.83
N GLU A 29 -11.85 0.80 -14.89
CA GLU A 29 -12.80 0.17 -15.80
C GLU A 29 -14.25 0.56 -15.51
N ILE A 30 -14.62 0.67 -14.23
CA ILE A 30 -15.94 1.15 -13.82
C ILE A 30 -16.14 2.61 -14.22
N VAL A 31 -15.14 3.48 -13.99
CA VAL A 31 -15.23 4.89 -14.39
C VAL A 31 -15.43 5.00 -15.91
N ALA A 32 -14.67 4.25 -16.70
CA ALA A 32 -14.84 4.22 -18.15
C ALA A 32 -16.24 3.75 -18.59
N GLN A 33 -16.84 2.80 -17.85
CA GLN A 33 -18.21 2.35 -18.11
C GLN A 33 -19.27 3.41 -17.75
N LEU A 34 -19.06 4.15 -16.66
CA LEU A 34 -19.95 5.21 -16.20
C LEU A 34 -19.97 6.43 -17.14
N GLU A 35 -18.91 6.63 -17.93
CA GLU A 35 -18.84 7.68 -18.96
C GLU A 35 -19.63 7.33 -20.23
N SER A 36 -20.17 6.11 -20.35
CA SER A 36 -20.95 5.70 -21.51
C SER A 36 -22.34 6.35 -21.53
N PRO A 37 -22.73 7.06 -22.61
CA PRO A 37 -24.01 7.77 -22.70
C PRO A 37 -25.23 6.84 -22.85
N GLU A 38 -25.02 5.55 -23.16
CA GLU A 38 -26.09 4.57 -23.36
C GLU A 38 -26.26 3.62 -22.15
N LEU A 39 -25.64 3.93 -21.01
CA LEU A 39 -25.69 3.07 -19.84
C LEU A 39 -27.10 3.11 -19.20
N PRO A 40 -27.79 1.96 -19.04
CA PRO A 40 -29.08 1.93 -18.37
C PRO A 40 -28.95 2.36 -16.90
N LEU A 41 -29.97 3.04 -16.36
CA LEU A 41 -29.96 3.59 -15.00
C LEU A 41 -29.65 2.52 -13.93
N GLU A 42 -30.26 1.34 -14.04
CA GLU A 42 -30.02 0.24 -13.10
C GLU A 42 -28.55 -0.18 -13.07
N VAL A 43 -27.93 -0.27 -14.26
CA VAL A 43 -26.51 -0.62 -14.40
C VAL A 43 -25.63 0.51 -13.86
N LEU A 44 -26.00 1.78 -14.08
CA LEU A 44 -25.28 2.92 -13.53
C LEU A 44 -25.20 2.85 -12.00
N ILE A 45 -26.32 2.53 -11.33
CA ILE A 45 -26.37 2.38 -9.87
C ILE A 45 -25.46 1.22 -9.43
N GLU A 46 -25.56 0.05 -10.06
CA GLU A 46 -24.72 -1.10 -9.73
C GLU A 46 -23.21 -0.79 -9.88
N ARG A 47 -22.84 -0.12 -10.97
CA ARG A 47 -21.44 0.28 -11.23
C ARG A 47 -20.95 1.30 -10.22
N PHE A 48 -21.80 2.26 -9.85
CA PHE A 48 -21.47 3.26 -8.84
C PHE A 48 -21.25 2.64 -7.46
N GLU A 49 -22.14 1.74 -7.02
CA GLU A 49 -21.96 1.00 -5.76
C GLU A 49 -20.67 0.20 -5.73
N MET A 50 -20.35 -0.47 -6.83
CA MET A 50 -19.11 -1.23 -6.97
C MET A 50 -17.87 -0.31 -6.94
N GLY A 51 -17.95 0.87 -7.60
CA GLY A 51 -16.92 1.88 -7.55
C GLY A 51 -16.64 2.38 -6.12
N ILE A 52 -17.67 2.63 -5.32
CA ILE A 52 -17.52 3.01 -3.91
C ILE A 52 -16.77 1.92 -3.13
N LYS A 53 -17.13 0.65 -3.31
CA LYS A 53 -16.46 -0.46 -2.62
C LYS A 53 -14.98 -0.55 -3.01
N LEU A 54 -14.64 -0.39 -4.29
CA LEU A 54 -13.25 -0.39 -4.74
C LEU A 54 -12.45 0.79 -4.17
N VAL A 55 -13.05 1.98 -4.09
CA VAL A 55 -12.41 3.14 -3.44
C VAL A 55 -12.10 2.85 -1.97
N GLN A 56 -13.01 2.18 -1.25
CA GLN A 56 -12.76 1.76 0.14
C GLN A 56 -11.59 0.78 0.22
N VAL A 57 -11.56 -0.26 -0.63
CA VAL A 57 -10.45 -1.22 -0.69
C VAL A 57 -9.12 -0.52 -0.97
N CYS A 58 -9.06 0.38 -1.95
CA CYS A 58 -7.84 1.13 -2.27
C CYS A 58 -7.36 1.95 -1.08
N ARG A 59 -8.26 2.65 -0.38
CA ARG A 59 -7.93 3.43 0.82
C ARG A 59 -7.37 2.54 1.92
N ASP A 60 -8.01 1.41 2.19
CA ASP A 60 -7.57 0.49 3.25
C ASP A 60 -6.15 -0.04 2.97
N LYS A 61 -5.84 -0.38 1.71
CA LYS A 61 -4.49 -0.81 1.31
C LYS A 61 -3.45 0.29 1.49
N LEU A 62 -3.78 1.52 1.10
CA LEU A 62 -2.89 2.67 1.29
C LEU A 62 -2.65 2.96 2.77
N THR A 63 -3.69 2.90 3.60
CA THR A 63 -3.57 3.08 5.05
C THR A 63 -2.70 2.00 5.69
N GLN A 64 -2.87 0.73 5.29
CA GLN A 64 -2.02 -0.36 5.77
C GLN A 64 -0.55 -0.17 5.36
N ALA A 65 -0.30 0.30 4.13
CA ALA A 65 1.05 0.62 3.66
C ALA A 65 1.67 1.77 4.48
N GLU A 66 0.91 2.84 4.73
CA GLU A 66 1.36 3.98 5.54
C GLU A 66 1.73 3.55 6.97
N ILE A 67 0.87 2.75 7.62
CA ILE A 67 1.15 2.19 8.96
C ILE A 67 2.44 1.38 8.93
N ARG A 68 2.63 0.55 7.90
CA ARG A 68 3.82 -0.30 7.78
C ARG A 68 5.09 0.53 7.62
N ILE A 69 5.04 1.60 6.82
CA ILE A 69 6.17 2.53 6.65
C ILE A 69 6.52 3.20 7.98
N LYS A 70 5.52 3.74 8.70
CA LYS A 70 5.75 4.38 10.01
C LYS A 70 6.40 3.43 11.02
N GLN A 71 5.94 2.18 11.09
CA GLN A 71 6.56 1.17 11.95
C GLN A 71 8.02 0.88 11.57
N LEU A 72 8.34 0.84 10.28
CA LEU A 72 9.72 0.63 9.81
C LEU A 72 10.62 1.82 10.17
N GLU A 73 10.11 3.05 10.03
CA GLU A 73 10.82 4.27 10.42
C GLU A 73 11.09 4.33 11.93
N GLU A 74 10.08 4.04 12.76
CA GLU A 74 10.22 3.97 14.22
C GLU A 74 11.26 2.91 14.63
N ASN A 75 11.19 1.71 14.04
CA ASN A 75 12.14 0.64 14.32
C ASN A 75 13.58 1.02 13.93
N LEU A 76 13.77 1.64 12.76
CA LEU A 76 15.08 2.12 12.32
C LEU A 76 15.64 3.18 13.28
N GLN A 77 14.78 4.09 13.76
CA GLN A 77 15.19 5.07 14.78
C GLN A 77 15.55 4.43 16.12
N CYS A 78 14.88 3.36 16.54
CA CYS A 78 15.24 2.61 17.73
C CYS A 78 16.57 1.88 17.58
N GLU A 79 16.84 1.30 16.41
CA GLU A 79 18.09 0.57 16.14
C GLU A 79 19.31 1.51 16.10
N LEU A 80 19.16 2.73 15.57
CA LEU A 80 20.24 3.73 15.54
C LEU A 80 20.48 4.40 16.91
N LYS A 81 19.52 4.35 17.84
CA LYS A 81 19.66 4.89 19.20
C LYS A 81 20.38 3.94 20.17
N LEU A 82 20.71 2.71 19.74
CA LEU A 82 21.51 1.76 20.51
C LEU A 82 22.95 1.70 19.99
N LYS A 83 23.68 2.79 20.23
CA LYS A 83 25.11 2.80 20.55
C LYS A 83 25.45 4.16 21.16
N PRO A 84 25.48 4.29 22.51
CA PRO A 84 26.36 5.29 23.07
C PRO A 84 27.77 4.84 22.68
N VAL A 85 28.36 5.49 21.67
CA VAL A 85 29.81 5.50 21.53
C VAL A 85 30.29 6.37 22.68
N ASP A 86 30.56 5.73 23.82
CA ASP A 86 31.28 6.36 24.91
C ASP A 86 32.66 6.77 24.38
N MET A 87 32.81 8.06 24.09
CA MET A 87 34.05 8.65 23.60
C MET A 87 35.06 8.90 24.75
N THR A 88 34.89 8.23 25.90
CA THR A 88 35.74 8.39 27.08
C THR A 88 36.99 7.51 27.10
N ASP A 89 37.20 6.62 26.11
CA ASP A 89 38.36 5.72 26.04
C ASP A 89 39.64 6.31 25.41
N LEU A 90 39.76 7.65 25.35
CA LEU A 90 40.96 8.32 24.81
C LEU A 90 41.75 9.15 25.82
N LYS A 91 41.51 8.99 27.13
CA LYS A 91 42.43 9.53 28.15
C LYS A 91 42.76 8.51 29.25
N THR A 92 44.01 8.06 29.19
CA THR A 92 44.91 7.74 30.33
C THR A 92 45.20 6.25 30.60
N THR A 93 46.29 5.77 30.02
CA THR A 93 47.33 4.98 30.72
C THR A 93 48.67 5.42 30.13
N ASN A 94 49.29 6.49 30.65
CA ASN A 94 50.42 6.41 31.58
C ASN A 94 51.29 5.17 31.38
N LEU A 95 52.50 5.35 30.84
CA LEU A 95 53.66 4.60 31.28
C LEU A 95 54.90 5.49 31.13
N ASN A 96 55.27 6.13 32.24
CA ASN A 96 56.66 6.48 32.49
C ASN A 96 57.47 5.17 32.52
N HIS A 97 58.51 5.05 31.70
CA HIS A 97 59.68 4.28 32.07
C HIS A 97 60.92 4.87 31.41
N GLU A 98 61.74 5.47 32.29
CA GLU A 98 63.17 5.82 32.21
C GLU A 98 63.72 6.59 31.00
#